data_AF-A0A969NJI9-F1
#
_entry.id   AF-A0A969NJI9-F1
#
_cell.length_a   1.000
_cell.length_b   1.000
_cell.length_c   1.000
_cell.angle_alpha   90.00
_cell.angle_beta   90.00
_cell.angle_gamma   90.00
#
_symmetry.space_group_name_H-M   'P 1'
#
loop_
_entity.id
_entity.type
_entity.pdbx_description
1 polymer ?
#
loop_
_entity_poly.entity_id
_entity_poly.type
_entity_poly.pdbx_seq_one_letter_code
_entity_poly.pdbx_strand_id
1 'polypeptide(L)'
;MNEFISHSYTALFIIITFGMIIGRIKIFNFSLDISAVIFVALLLGHFGFVVSDDFMKVGLLLFIFTIGIQAGPGFFEAFKKHGRVLIITTLIALGGAAIASILITKLFHVDPNLSIGILNGALTSTPGLAAAIESTGSPLAPVGYGIAYTFGVVGVIIMVNLLPAMFKVNIKKEEIDFEESLKEDNPELIGKSLKVENPAINGKK
;
A
#
# COMPACT_ATOMS: atom_id res chain seq x y z
N MET A 1 9.13 -32.49 14.70
CA MET A 1 8.23 -31.32 14.67
C MET A 1 9.00 -30.04 14.40
N ASN A 2 10.10 -29.77 15.11
CA ASN A 2 10.90 -28.53 14.92
C ASN A 2 11.52 -28.40 13.53
N GLU A 3 12.08 -29.45 12.91
CA GLU A 3 12.67 -29.35 11.56
C GLU A 3 11.68 -28.98 10.44
N PHE A 4 10.42 -29.43 10.53
CA PHE A 4 9.40 -29.15 9.51
C PHE A 4 8.89 -27.70 9.59
N ILE A 5 8.90 -27.12 10.80
CA ILE A 5 8.56 -25.72 11.07
C ILE A 5 9.75 -24.79 10.74
N SER A 6 10.99 -25.29 10.86
CA SER A 6 12.21 -24.54 10.52
C SER A 6 12.39 -24.28 9.02
N HIS A 7 11.59 -24.89 8.15
CA HIS A 7 11.65 -24.59 6.72
C HIS A 7 10.94 -23.25 6.45
N SER A 8 11.68 -22.30 5.86
CA SER A 8 11.24 -20.92 5.60
C SER A 8 9.87 -20.81 4.91
N TYR A 9 9.53 -21.75 4.02
CA TYR A 9 8.23 -21.79 3.34
C TYR A 9 7.07 -22.15 4.29
N THR A 10 7.29 -23.04 5.26
CA THR A 10 6.29 -23.43 6.26
C THR A 10 6.01 -22.25 7.18
N ALA A 11 7.06 -21.56 7.66
CA ALA A 11 6.93 -20.37 8.47
C ALA A 11 6.14 -19.26 7.74
N LEU A 12 6.49 -19.00 6.47
CA LEU A 12 5.77 -18.03 5.63
C LEU A 12 4.30 -18.41 5.45
N PHE A 13 4.01 -19.69 5.16
CA PHE A 13 2.64 -20.18 5.00
C PHE A 13 1.81 -20.01 6.27
N ILE A 14 2.37 -20.32 7.43
CA ILE A 14 1.73 -20.15 8.74
C ILE A 14 1.44 -18.66 8.97
N ILE A 15 2.45 -17.78 8.78
CA ILE A 15 2.31 -16.34 8.96
C ILE A 15 1.16 -15.79 8.10
N ILE A 16 1.13 -16.12 6.81
CA ILE A 16 0.09 -15.66 5.89
C ILE A 16 -1.27 -16.23 6.29
N THR A 17 -1.36 -17.53 6.56
CA THR A 17 -2.63 -18.20 6.88
C THR A 17 -3.25 -17.64 8.16
N PHE A 18 -2.49 -17.59 9.25
CA PHE A 18 -2.97 -17.03 10.51
C PHE A 18 -3.22 -15.53 10.41
N GLY A 19 -2.36 -14.79 9.69
CA GLY A 19 -2.54 -13.37 9.40
C GLY A 19 -3.88 -13.09 8.73
N MET A 20 -4.21 -13.83 7.67
CA MET A 20 -5.47 -13.67 6.95
C MET A 20 -6.69 -14.09 7.77
N ILE A 21 -6.58 -15.16 8.58
CA ILE A 21 -7.66 -15.58 9.49
C ILE A 21 -7.94 -14.48 10.51
N ILE A 22 -6.90 -13.97 11.18
CA ILE A 22 -7.01 -12.91 12.18
C ILE A 22 -7.49 -11.60 11.55
N GLY A 23 -7.02 -11.27 10.35
CA GLY A 23 -7.39 -10.05 9.62
C GLY A 23 -8.87 -9.94 9.28
N ARG A 24 -9.55 -11.07 9.09
CA ARG A 24 -11.00 -11.12 8.84
C ARG A 24 -11.85 -10.93 10.09
N ILE A 25 -11.26 -11.03 11.29
CA ILE A 25 -11.98 -10.83 12.54
C ILE A 25 -12.28 -9.33 12.68
N LYS A 26 -13.58 -9.00 12.81
CA LYS A 26 -14.04 -7.64 13.05
C LYS A 26 -14.13 -7.36 14.54
N ILE A 27 -13.48 -6.32 14.99
CA ILE A 27 -13.54 -5.83 16.37
C ILE A 27 -14.09 -4.40 16.33
N PHE A 28 -15.23 -4.14 16.98
CA PHE A 28 -15.86 -2.80 17.03
C PHE A 28 -16.04 -2.12 15.65
N ASN A 29 -16.40 -2.90 14.62
CA ASN A 29 -16.55 -2.43 13.23
C ASN A 29 -15.22 -2.14 12.48
N PHE A 30 -14.07 -2.40 13.11
CA PHE A 30 -12.74 -2.33 12.50
C PHE A 30 -12.24 -3.73 12.13
N SER A 31 -11.59 -3.87 10.97
CA SER A 31 -10.88 -5.07 10.56
C SER A 31 -9.46 -4.69 10.12
N LEU A 32 -8.48 -5.50 10.52
CA LEU A 32 -7.08 -5.31 10.13
C LEU A 32 -6.80 -5.79 8.70
N ASP A 33 -7.68 -6.66 8.15
CA ASP A 33 -7.58 -7.21 6.79
C ASP A 33 -6.17 -7.79 6.52
N ILE A 34 -5.65 -7.63 5.30
CA ILE A 34 -4.31 -8.06 4.88
C ILE A 34 -3.21 -7.55 5.83
N SER A 35 -3.38 -6.39 6.47
CA SER A 35 -2.37 -5.83 7.37
C SER A 35 -2.14 -6.69 8.62
N ALA A 36 -3.10 -7.53 9.03
CA ALA A 36 -2.93 -8.48 10.12
C ALA A 36 -1.76 -9.46 9.90
N VAL A 37 -1.39 -9.72 8.64
CA VAL A 37 -0.24 -10.58 8.30
C VAL A 37 1.05 -10.03 8.90
N ILE A 38 1.25 -8.72 8.93
CA ILE A 38 2.47 -8.11 9.49
C ILE A 38 2.50 -8.22 11.02
N PHE A 39 1.36 -8.09 11.69
CA PHE A 39 1.27 -8.30 13.14
C PHE A 39 1.60 -9.74 13.52
N VAL A 40 1.07 -10.70 12.77
CA VAL A 40 1.38 -12.12 12.97
C VAL A 40 2.84 -12.41 12.65
N ALA A 41 3.39 -11.84 11.58
CA ALA A 41 4.81 -11.98 11.23
C ALA A 41 5.72 -11.47 12.34
N LEU A 42 5.42 -10.29 12.92
CA LEU A 42 6.19 -9.72 14.01
C LEU A 42 6.09 -10.57 15.28
N LEU A 43 4.88 -11.05 15.61
CA LEU A 43 4.63 -11.90 16.77
C LEU A 43 5.37 -13.24 16.65
N LEU A 44 5.24 -13.94 15.53
CA LEU A 44 5.91 -15.22 15.30
C LEU A 44 7.42 -15.03 15.14
N GLY A 45 7.87 -13.91 14.55
CA GLY A 45 9.29 -13.53 14.50
C GLY A 45 9.89 -13.37 15.91
N HIS A 46 9.13 -12.81 16.86
CA HIS A 46 9.54 -12.76 18.27
C HIS A 46 9.71 -14.16 18.90
N PHE A 47 8.89 -15.13 18.49
CA PHE A 47 9.03 -16.54 18.90
C PHE A 47 10.11 -17.32 18.13
N GLY A 48 10.90 -16.65 17.29
CA GLY A 48 12.04 -17.25 16.58
C GLY A 48 11.67 -17.89 15.24
N PHE A 49 10.48 -17.63 14.69
CA PHE A 49 10.18 -18.02 13.31
C PHE A 49 10.97 -17.13 12.34
N VAL A 50 11.85 -17.74 11.56
CA VAL A 50 12.69 -17.05 10.58
C VAL A 50 12.28 -17.48 9.19
N VAL A 51 12.14 -16.50 8.29
CA VAL A 51 11.89 -16.71 6.86
C VAL A 51 13.14 -16.26 6.11
N SER A 52 13.57 -17.03 5.10
CA SER A 52 14.72 -16.69 4.25
C SER A 52 14.55 -15.32 3.59
N ASP A 53 15.65 -14.58 3.52
CA ASP A 53 15.76 -13.30 2.80
C ASP A 53 15.35 -13.40 1.32
N ASP A 54 15.45 -14.58 0.72
CA ASP A 54 15.04 -14.80 -0.67
C ASP A 54 13.55 -14.53 -0.87
N PHE A 55 12.70 -14.92 0.09
CA PHE A 55 11.26 -14.64 0.02
C PHE A 55 10.97 -13.14 0.12
N MET A 56 11.73 -12.43 0.96
CA MET A 56 11.62 -10.97 1.05
C MET A 56 12.01 -10.32 -0.29
N LYS A 57 13.14 -10.71 -0.88
CA LYS A 57 13.60 -10.18 -2.17
C LYS A 57 12.61 -10.45 -3.30
N VAL A 58 12.11 -11.68 -3.39
CA VAL A 58 11.11 -12.06 -4.40
C VAL A 58 9.80 -11.30 -4.19
N GLY A 59 9.31 -11.21 -2.95
CA GLY A 59 8.10 -10.45 -2.63
C GLY A 59 8.23 -8.96 -2.99
N LEU A 60 9.38 -8.36 -2.68
CA LEU A 60 9.67 -6.96 -2.99
C LEU A 60 9.77 -6.71 -4.49
N LEU A 61 10.43 -7.61 -5.23
CA LEU A 61 10.54 -7.57 -6.68
C LEU A 61 9.15 -7.65 -7.33
N LEU A 62 8.33 -8.62 -6.92
CA LEU A 62 6.97 -8.79 -7.44
C LEU A 62 6.11 -7.57 -7.11
N PHE A 63 6.25 -7.00 -5.91
CA PHE A 63 5.51 -5.81 -5.49
C PHE A 63 5.86 -4.59 -6.36
N ILE A 64 7.16 -4.28 -6.50
CA ILE A 64 7.62 -3.13 -7.31
C ILE A 64 7.24 -3.32 -8.78
N PHE A 65 7.40 -4.52 -9.31
CA PHE A 65 7.02 -4.86 -10.68
C PHE A 65 5.52 -4.64 -10.91
N THR A 66 4.68 -5.15 -10.00
CA THR A 66 3.22 -5.03 -10.10
C THR A 66 2.76 -3.58 -10.01
N ILE A 67 3.29 -2.80 -9.07
CA ILE A 67 2.98 -1.36 -8.98
C ILE A 67 3.46 -0.63 -10.23
N GLY A 68 4.66 -0.94 -10.74
CA GLY A 68 5.19 -0.32 -11.94
C GLY A 68 4.29 -0.50 -13.17
N ILE A 69 3.79 -1.73 -13.38
CA ILE A 69 2.88 -2.03 -14.48
C ILE A 69 1.49 -1.43 -14.27
N GLN A 70 0.93 -1.49 -13.05
CA GLN A 70 -0.40 -0.95 -12.77
C GLN A 70 -0.45 0.58 -12.83
N ALA A 71 0.55 1.25 -12.24
CA ALA A 71 0.60 2.71 -12.18
C ALA A 71 1.11 3.35 -13.48
N GLY A 72 1.84 2.60 -14.31
CA GLY A 72 2.47 3.10 -15.54
C GLY A 72 1.53 3.80 -16.53
N PRO A 73 0.44 3.16 -16.99
CA PRO A 73 -0.46 3.73 -18.01
C PRO A 73 -1.10 5.06 -17.60
N GLY A 74 -1.48 5.22 -16.33
CA GLY A 74 -2.14 6.43 -15.82
C GLY A 74 -1.19 7.50 -15.27
N PHE A 75 0.11 7.21 -15.15
CA PHE A 75 1.06 8.08 -14.46
C PHE A 75 1.10 9.50 -15.06
N PHE A 76 1.31 9.61 -16.37
CA PHE A 76 1.47 10.91 -17.02
C PHE A 76 0.17 11.73 -17.02
N GLU A 77 -0.97 11.07 -17.20
CA GLU A 77 -2.28 11.75 -17.14
C GLU A 77 -2.57 12.26 -15.73
N ALA A 78 -2.37 11.42 -14.71
CA ALA A 78 -2.52 11.81 -13.31
C ALA A 78 -1.56 12.94 -12.94
N PHE A 79 -0.32 12.88 -13.41
CA PHE A 79 0.67 13.92 -13.16
C PHE A 79 0.33 15.24 -13.90
N LYS A 80 -0.23 15.18 -15.10
CA LYS A 80 -0.67 16.38 -15.81
C LYS A 80 -1.88 17.04 -15.13
N LYS A 81 -2.84 16.24 -14.64
CA LYS A 81 -4.07 16.74 -13.99
C LYS A 81 -3.79 17.22 -12.55
N HIS A 82 -2.95 16.51 -11.80
CA HIS A 82 -2.79 16.71 -10.35
C HIS A 82 -1.33 16.86 -9.87
N GLY A 83 -0.33 16.90 -10.77
CA GLY A 83 1.09 16.82 -10.43
C GLY A 83 1.56 17.87 -9.43
N ARG A 84 1.09 19.11 -9.54
CA ARG A 84 1.44 20.18 -8.58
C ARG A 84 0.99 19.83 -7.15
N VAL A 85 -0.24 19.34 -6.98
CA VAL A 85 -0.77 18.95 -5.67
C VAL A 85 -0.04 17.73 -5.14
N LEU A 86 0.22 16.73 -6.01
CA LEU A 86 0.96 15.52 -5.65
C LEU A 86 2.39 15.84 -5.17
N ILE A 87 3.13 16.69 -5.90
CA ILE A 87 4.49 17.09 -5.53
C ILE A 87 4.51 17.82 -4.19
N ILE A 88 3.65 18.85 -4.02
CA ILE A 88 3.65 19.65 -2.79
C ILE A 88 3.31 18.76 -1.58
N THR A 89 2.28 17.92 -1.69
CA THR A 89 1.86 17.02 -0.61
C THR A 89 2.96 16.01 -0.28
N THR A 90 3.61 15.46 -1.31
CA THR A 90 4.74 14.52 -1.14
C THR A 90 5.92 15.21 -0.46
N LEU A 91 6.30 16.42 -0.88
CA LEU A 91 7.42 17.16 -0.27
C LEU A 91 7.14 17.50 1.19
N ILE A 92 5.92 17.90 1.53
CA ILE A 92 5.52 18.19 2.91
C ILE A 92 5.58 16.91 3.76
N ALA A 93 4.95 15.82 3.29
CA ALA A 93 4.90 14.55 4.02
C ALA A 93 6.30 13.94 4.19
N LEU A 94 7.06 13.83 3.10
CA LEU A 94 8.42 13.28 3.11
C LEU A 94 9.38 14.18 3.88
N GLY A 95 9.31 15.50 3.71
CA GLY A 95 10.12 16.46 4.43
C GLY A 95 9.88 16.41 5.93
N GLY A 96 8.60 16.41 6.34
CA GLY A 96 8.22 16.27 7.75
C GLY A 96 8.70 14.95 8.35
N ALA A 97 8.49 13.84 7.64
CA ALA A 97 8.93 12.52 8.09
C ALA A 97 10.46 12.40 8.15
N ALA A 98 11.19 12.97 7.18
CA ALA A 98 12.65 13.00 7.17
C ALA A 98 13.22 13.81 8.34
N ILE A 99 12.65 14.99 8.62
CA ILE A 99 13.05 15.82 9.78
C ILE A 99 12.79 15.05 11.07
N ALA A 100 11.62 14.44 11.23
CA ALA A 100 11.29 13.64 12.40
C ALA A 100 12.25 12.45 12.58
N SER A 101 12.54 11.73 11.49
CA SER A 101 13.47 10.60 11.47
C SER A 101 14.88 11.04 11.89
N ILE A 102 15.40 12.14 11.34
CA ILE A 102 16.72 12.69 11.71
C ILE A 102 16.75 13.11 13.18
N LEU A 103 15.69 13.77 13.66
CA LEU A 103 15.58 14.23 15.04
C LEU A 103 15.59 13.04 16.02
N ILE A 104 14.79 12.01 15.74
CA ILE A 104 14.74 10.78 16.56
C ILE A 104 16.09 10.07 16.55
N THR A 105 16.72 9.96 15.38
CA THR A 105 18.05 9.35 15.23
C THR A 105 19.08 10.04 16.12
N LYS A 106 19.10 11.38 16.11
CA LYS A 106 20.05 12.16 16.91
C LYS A 106 19.72 12.17 18.40
N LEU A 107 18.44 12.25 18.77
CA LEU A 107 18.03 12.35 20.17
C LEU A 107 18.17 11.01 20.91
N PHE A 108 17.78 9.92 20.26
CA PHE A 108 17.77 8.58 20.85
C PHE A 108 18.95 7.71 20.42
N HIS A 109 19.90 8.25 19.64
CA HIS A 109 21.08 7.54 19.14
C HIS A 109 20.73 6.24 18.41
N VAL A 110 19.65 6.27 17.61
CA VAL A 110 19.18 5.12 16.83
C VAL A 110 20.13 4.85 15.67
N ASP A 111 20.34 3.58 15.31
CA ASP A 111 21.11 3.21 14.13
C ASP A 111 20.50 3.84 12.85
N PRO A 112 21.28 4.52 12.01
CA PRO A 112 20.77 5.14 10.79
C PRO A 112 20.07 4.17 9.83
N ASN A 113 20.53 2.92 9.75
CA ASN A 113 19.92 1.89 8.91
C ASN A 113 18.58 1.43 9.47
N LEU A 114 18.44 1.39 10.80
CA LEU A 114 17.15 1.14 11.43
C LEU A 114 16.19 2.33 11.21
N SER A 115 16.70 3.55 11.34
CA SER A 115 15.92 4.78 11.19
C SER A 115 15.39 4.99 9.77
N ILE A 116 16.17 4.71 8.73
CA ILE A 116 15.69 4.75 7.35
C ILE A 116 14.62 3.68 7.10
N GLY A 117 14.73 2.51 7.75
CA GLY A 117 13.67 1.50 7.79
C GLY A 117 12.39 2.05 8.42
N ILE A 118 12.49 2.65 9.60
CA ILE A 118 11.37 3.28 10.33
C ILE A 118 10.70 4.36 9.48
N LEU A 119 11.47 5.23 8.82
CA LEU A 119 10.97 6.26 7.92
C LEU A 119 10.10 5.65 6.80
N ASN A 120 10.62 4.63 6.12
CA ASN A 120 9.90 3.96 5.04
C ASN A 120 8.67 3.19 5.54
N GLY A 121 8.74 2.57 6.72
CA GLY A 121 7.61 1.89 7.33
C GLY A 121 6.50 2.86 7.75
N ALA A 122 6.86 4.00 8.34
CA ALA A 122 5.92 5.05 8.73
C ALA A 122 5.23 5.69 7.51
N LEU A 123 5.96 5.87 6.42
CA LEU A 123 5.40 6.33 5.13
C LEU A 123 4.73 5.20 4.33
N THR A 124 4.72 3.97 4.84
CA THR A 124 4.22 2.77 4.14
C THR A 124 4.84 2.59 2.73
N SER A 125 6.07 3.07 2.54
CA SER A 125 6.77 3.12 1.26
C SER A 125 7.64 1.89 1.05
N THR A 126 7.05 0.83 0.53
CA THR A 126 7.76 -0.42 0.22
C THR A 126 8.86 -0.26 -0.86
N PRO A 127 8.69 0.54 -1.93
CA PRO A 127 9.79 0.82 -2.87
C PRO A 127 10.93 1.60 -2.21
N GLY A 128 10.61 2.49 -1.25
CA GLY A 128 11.62 3.19 -0.46
C GLY A 128 12.40 2.24 0.46
N LEU A 129 11.75 1.21 1.03
CA LEU A 129 12.44 0.13 1.72
C LEU A 129 13.41 -0.61 0.78
N ALA A 130 13.00 -0.92 -0.46
CA ALA A 130 13.88 -1.58 -1.43
C ALA A 130 15.14 -0.77 -1.70
N ALA A 131 14.97 0.53 -1.96
CA ALA A 131 16.09 1.45 -2.15
C ALA A 131 16.98 1.53 -0.90
N ALA A 132 16.39 1.51 0.30
CA ALA A 132 17.13 1.50 1.55
C ALA A 132 17.94 0.20 1.75
N ILE A 133 17.37 -0.97 1.44
CA ILE A 133 18.08 -2.26 1.50
C ILE A 133 19.25 -2.25 0.52
N GLU A 134 19.01 -1.83 -0.72
CA GLU A 134 20.04 -1.78 -1.76
C GLU A 134 21.17 -0.81 -1.40
N SER A 135 20.84 0.35 -0.83
CA SER A 135 21.83 1.37 -0.48
C SER A 135 22.62 1.06 0.80
N THR A 136 21.99 0.40 1.78
CA THR A 136 22.61 0.16 3.10
C THR A 136 23.23 -1.23 3.23
N GLY A 137 22.73 -2.23 2.49
CA GLY A 137 23.09 -3.63 2.66
C GLY A 137 22.80 -4.19 4.07
N SER A 138 22.01 -3.48 4.88
CA SER A 138 21.83 -3.77 6.30
C SER A 138 20.53 -4.51 6.57
N PRO A 139 20.55 -5.58 7.39
CA PRO A 139 19.32 -6.27 7.81
C PRO A 139 18.46 -5.42 8.76
N LEU A 140 18.96 -4.28 9.24
CA LEU A 140 18.22 -3.39 10.14
C LEU A 140 17.12 -2.58 9.44
N ALA A 141 17.27 -2.29 8.13
CA ALA A 141 16.26 -1.52 7.41
C ALA A 141 14.90 -2.26 7.30
N PRO A 142 14.84 -3.54 6.91
CA PRO A 142 13.60 -4.34 6.96
C PRO A 142 12.98 -4.42 8.36
N VAL A 143 13.81 -4.54 9.40
CA VAL A 143 13.36 -4.60 10.79
C VAL A 143 12.67 -3.29 11.20
N GLY A 144 13.32 -2.15 10.93
CA GLY A 144 12.76 -0.83 11.23
C GLY A 144 11.45 -0.58 10.48
N TYR A 145 11.38 -1.01 9.21
CA TYR A 145 10.17 -0.94 8.41
C TYR A 145 9.03 -1.74 9.04
N GLY A 146 9.27 -3.00 9.40
CA GLY A 146 8.25 -3.86 9.99
C GLY A 146 7.66 -3.28 11.28
N ILE A 147 8.52 -2.73 12.15
CA ILE A 147 8.07 -2.07 13.39
C ILE A 147 7.21 -0.85 13.06
N ALA A 148 7.71 0.09 12.27
CA ALA A 148 6.98 1.33 11.99
C ALA A 148 5.69 1.11 11.18
N TYR A 149 5.66 0.11 10.29
CA TYR A 149 4.49 -0.22 9.49
C TYR A 149 3.29 -0.64 10.36
N THR A 150 3.51 -1.39 11.46
CA THR A 150 2.41 -1.76 12.36
C THR A 150 1.71 -0.54 12.96
N PHE A 151 2.48 0.45 13.42
CA PHE A 151 1.94 1.70 13.93
C PHE A 151 1.31 2.56 12.83
N GLY A 152 1.91 2.59 11.63
CA GLY A 152 1.35 3.28 10.47
C GLY A 152 -0.04 2.76 10.10
N VAL A 153 -0.20 1.44 10.00
CA VAL A 153 -1.50 0.80 9.73
C VAL A 153 -2.53 1.16 10.79
N VAL A 154 -2.20 1.01 12.06
CA VAL A 154 -3.13 1.34 13.16
C VAL A 154 -3.54 2.81 13.10
N GLY A 155 -2.58 3.70 12.85
CA GLY A 155 -2.83 5.13 12.69
C GLY A 155 -3.79 5.43 11.53
N VAL A 156 -3.56 4.82 10.36
CA VAL A 156 -4.43 4.97 9.19
C VAL A 156 -5.84 4.45 9.47
N ILE A 157 -5.98 3.27 10.07
CA ILE A 157 -7.28 2.68 10.42
C ILE A 157 -8.06 3.62 11.36
N ILE A 158 -7.41 4.16 12.38
CA ILE A 158 -8.04 5.12 13.30
C ILE A 158 -8.44 6.39 12.55
N MET A 159 -7.55 6.94 11.71
CA MET A 159 -7.80 8.19 10.99
C MET A 159 -8.94 8.07 9.97
N VAL A 160 -9.03 6.96 9.23
CA VAL A 160 -10.12 6.71 8.27
C VAL A 160 -11.49 6.71 8.96
N ASN A 161 -11.57 6.29 10.22
CA ASN A 161 -12.82 6.31 10.99
C ASN A 161 -13.04 7.63 11.74
N LEU A 162 -11.96 8.30 12.16
CA LEU A 162 -12.03 9.55 12.93
C LEU A 162 -12.31 10.77 12.04
N LEU A 163 -11.64 10.88 10.89
CA LEU A 163 -11.73 12.06 10.02
C LEU A 163 -13.17 12.35 9.54
N PRO A 164 -13.95 11.36 9.05
CA PRO A 164 -15.33 11.62 8.62
C PRO A 164 -16.22 12.07 9.78
N ALA A 165 -16.03 11.50 10.97
CA ALA A 165 -16.74 11.90 12.17
C ALA A 165 -16.40 13.33 12.61
N MET A 166 -15.11 13.69 12.55
CA MET A 166 -14.62 15.03 12.93
C MET A 166 -15.09 16.12 11.96
N PHE A 167 -15.03 15.86 10.66
CA PHE A 167 -15.47 16.80 9.63
C PHE A 167 -16.98 16.72 9.32
N LYS A 168 -17.72 15.82 9.99
CA LYS A 168 -19.15 15.55 9.76
C LYS A 168 -19.47 15.25 8.29
N VAL A 169 -18.57 14.55 7.63
CA VAL A 169 -18.69 14.16 6.21
C VAL A 169 -19.53 12.90 6.11
N ASN A 170 -20.54 12.92 5.24
CA ASN A 170 -21.33 11.72 4.94
C ASN A 170 -20.66 10.94 3.80
N ILE A 171 -19.95 9.87 4.16
CA ILE A 171 -19.20 9.04 3.21
C ILE A 171 -20.08 8.50 2.08
N LYS A 172 -21.33 8.11 2.36
CA LYS A 172 -22.23 7.58 1.32
C LYS A 172 -22.63 8.64 0.31
N LYS A 173 -22.73 9.91 0.74
CA LYS A 173 -23.05 11.01 -0.18
C LYS A 173 -21.84 11.32 -1.06
N GLU A 174 -20.66 11.45 -0.47
CA GLU A 174 -19.40 11.68 -1.20
C GLU A 174 -19.10 10.56 -2.20
N GLU A 175 -19.41 9.30 -1.86
CA GLU A 175 -19.29 8.16 -2.78
C GLU A 175 -20.17 8.34 -4.02
N ILE A 176 -21.44 8.72 -3.85
CA ILE A 176 -22.37 8.99 -4.96
C ILE A 176 -21.89 10.17 -5.80
N ASP A 177 -21.53 11.28 -5.16
CA ASP A 177 -21.06 12.50 -5.84
C ASP A 177 -19.77 12.20 -6.65
N PHE A 178 -18.87 11.35 -6.12
CA PHE A 178 -17.66 10.93 -6.81
C PHE A 178 -17.97 10.01 -8.01
N GLU A 179 -18.87 9.04 -7.87
CA GLU A 179 -19.30 8.18 -8.98
C GLU A 179 -19.94 8.98 -10.12
N GLU A 180 -20.72 10.01 -9.82
CA GLU A 180 -21.29 10.91 -10.83
C GLU A 180 -20.19 11.67 -11.58
N SER A 181 -19.19 12.21 -10.87
CA SER A 181 -18.06 12.91 -11.49
C SER A 181 -17.22 12.02 -12.43
N LEU A 182 -17.09 10.73 -12.09
CA LEU A 182 -16.40 9.76 -12.95
C LEU A 182 -17.15 9.50 -14.27
N LYS A 183 -18.48 9.52 -14.23
CA LYS A 183 -19.33 9.35 -15.43
C LYS A 183 -19.29 10.58 -16.34
N GLU A 184 -19.09 11.77 -15.79
CA GLU A 184 -18.86 12.98 -16.60
C GLU A 184 -17.49 12.94 -17.30
N ASP A 185 -16.42 12.54 -16.59
CA ASP A 185 -15.07 12.45 -17.15
C ASP A 185 -14.89 11.25 -18.10
N ASN A 186 -15.65 10.17 -17.92
CA ASN A 186 -15.65 8.97 -18.77
C ASN A 186 -17.09 8.54 -19.12
N PRO A 187 -17.75 9.20 -20.08
CA PRO A 187 -19.11 8.85 -20.46
C PRO A 187 -19.18 7.38 -20.91
N GLU A 188 -20.18 6.64 -20.43
CA GLU A 188 -20.41 5.26 -20.85
C GLU A 188 -20.49 5.21 -22.37
N LEU A 189 -19.64 4.39 -22.99
CA LEU A 189 -19.64 4.18 -24.43
C LEU A 189 -20.94 3.46 -24.83
N ILE A 190 -21.96 4.24 -25.20
CA ILE A 190 -23.20 3.69 -25.75
C ILE A 190 -22.90 3.18 -27.17
N GLY A 191 -22.58 1.89 -27.26
CA GLY A 191 -22.49 1.20 -28.54
C GLY A 191 -23.88 1.12 -29.20
N LYS A 192 -24.15 2.01 -30.16
CA LYS A 192 -25.40 2.00 -30.93
C LYS A 192 -25.14 1.41 -32.31
N SER A 193 -25.68 0.22 -32.59
CA SER A 193 -25.68 -0.34 -33.94
C SER A 193 -26.69 0.41 -34.80
N LEU A 194 -26.19 1.20 -35.76
CA LEU A 194 -27.02 1.92 -36.72
C LEU A 194 -27.10 1.13 -38.02
N LYS A 195 -28.32 0.79 -38.46
CA LYS A 195 -28.56 0.25 -39.79
C LYS A 195 -28.75 1.43 -40.74
N VAL A 196 -27.78 1.66 -41.62
CA VAL A 196 -27.85 2.70 -42.64
C VAL A 196 -28.56 2.12 -43.86
N GLU A 197 -29.80 2.55 -44.10
CA GLU A 197 -30.57 2.16 -45.29
C GLU A 197 -30.57 3.31 -46.29
N ASN A 198 -30.20 3.02 -47.54
CA ASN A 198 -30.32 3.97 -48.65
C ASN A 198 -31.42 3.49 -49.62
N PRO A 199 -32.59 4.16 -49.65
CA PRO A 199 -33.68 3.81 -50.55
C PRO A 199 -33.30 3.85 -52.03
N ALA A 200 -32.28 4.63 -52.42
CA ALA A 200 -31.84 4.77 -53.80
C ALA A 200 -31.02 3.57 -54.33
N ILE A 201 -30.51 2.71 -53.43
CA ILE A 201 -29.66 1.55 -53.75
C ILE A 201 -30.42 0.23 -53.54
N ASN A 202 -31.56 0.27 -52.86
CA ASN A 202 -32.35 -0.92 -52.56
C ASN A 202 -32.92 -1.53 -53.87
N GLY A 203 -32.34 -2.64 -54.34
CA GLY A 203 -32.76 -3.36 -55.54
C GLY A 203 -32.09 -2.95 -56.85
N LYS A 204 -31.06 -2.08 -56.83
CA LYS A 204 -30.20 -1.86 -58.01
C LYS A 204 -28.96 -2.75 -57.90
N LYS A 205 -28.81 -3.68 -58.86
CA LYS A 205 -27.58 -4.46 -59.08
C LYS A 205 -26.49 -3.58 -59.69
#